data_AF-A0A832ZI72-F1
#
_entry.id   AF-A0A832ZI72-F1
#
_cell.length_a   1.000
_cell.length_b   1.000
_cell.length_c   1.000
_cell.angle_alpha   90.00
_cell.angle_beta   90.00
_cell.angle_gamma   90.00
#
_symmetry.space_group_name_H-M   'P 1'
#
loop_
_entity.id
_entity.type
_entity.pdbx_description
1 polymer ?
#
loop_
_entity_poly.entity_id
_entity_poly.type
_entity_poly.pdbx_seq_one_letter_code
_entity_poly.pdbx_strand_id
1 'polypeptide(L)'
;MTKCKLCGYESEEISVSIGVCVNCLRKDDQALKIAMESHFKWRELIGLPPEPPKDGELQCKICVNECKIPRNSPGYCGIIWNKDGRLTTITGTFDKAYLHWYLDPHPTNCVAEPVCPEREHYGF
;
A
#
# COMPACT_ATOMS: atom_id res chain seq x y z
N MET A 1 -6.60 24.56 -5.03
CA MET A 1 -7.78 23.69 -5.21
C MET A 1 -7.56 22.69 -6.33
N THR A 2 -8.01 21.46 -6.15
CA THR A 2 -7.92 20.38 -7.16
C THR A 2 -9.32 19.97 -7.59
N LYS A 3 -9.47 19.64 -8.88
CA LYS A 3 -10.75 19.25 -9.48
C LYS A 3 -10.90 17.74 -9.55
N CYS A 4 -12.02 17.22 -9.07
CA CYS A 4 -12.40 15.82 -9.24
C CYS A 4 -12.57 15.49 -10.73
N LYS A 5 -11.84 14.49 -11.22
CA LYS A 5 -11.87 14.05 -12.62
C LYS A 5 -13.24 13.49 -13.07
N LEU A 6 -14.09 13.08 -12.13
CA LEU A 6 -15.41 12.48 -12.44
C LEU A 6 -16.55 13.50 -12.40
N CYS A 7 -16.76 14.18 -11.27
CA CYS A 7 -17.90 15.08 -11.09
C CYS A 7 -17.55 16.56 -11.27
N GLY A 8 -16.27 16.90 -11.45
CA GLY A 8 -15.83 18.28 -11.61
C GLY A 8 -15.87 19.13 -10.33
N TYR A 9 -16.22 18.55 -9.17
CA TYR A 9 -16.17 19.25 -7.88
C TYR A 9 -14.74 19.69 -7.55
N GLU A 10 -14.56 20.92 -7.08
CA GLU A 10 -13.27 21.51 -6.73
C GLU A 10 -13.16 21.71 -5.22
N SER A 11 -12.06 21.25 -4.63
CA SER A 11 -11.77 21.41 -3.20
C SER A 11 -10.26 21.32 -2.96
N GLU A 12 -9.78 21.91 -1.87
CA GLU A 12 -8.39 21.74 -1.40
C GLU A 12 -8.16 20.36 -0.75
N GLU A 13 -9.23 19.69 -0.33
CA GLU A 13 -9.19 18.36 0.28
C GLU A 13 -8.99 17.24 -0.77
N ILE A 14 -9.12 17.55 -2.07
CA ILE A 14 -8.91 16.57 -3.13
C ILE A 14 -7.41 16.46 -3.40
N SER A 15 -6.85 15.29 -3.12
CA SER A 15 -5.45 15.00 -3.48
C SER A 15 -5.23 15.07 -4.98
N VAL A 16 -4.16 15.74 -5.40
CA VAL A 16 -3.69 15.78 -6.80
C VAL A 16 -3.32 14.39 -7.31
N SER A 17 -2.73 13.54 -6.46
CA SER A 17 -2.30 12.19 -6.87
C SER A 17 -3.48 11.24 -7.06
N ILE A 18 -4.53 11.37 -6.24
CA ILE A 18 -5.75 10.55 -6.32
C ILE A 18 -6.70 11.08 -7.41
N GLY A 19 -6.89 12.40 -7.48
CA GLY A 19 -7.63 13.08 -8.55
C GLY A 19 -9.15 12.89 -8.55
N VAL A 20 -9.73 12.26 -7.51
CA VAL A 20 -11.18 12.08 -7.34
C VAL A 20 -11.60 12.42 -5.91
N CYS A 21 -12.82 12.91 -5.73
CA CYS A 21 -13.33 13.29 -4.41
C CYS A 21 -13.93 12.11 -3.63
N VAL A 22 -14.01 12.24 -2.31
CA VAL A 22 -14.57 11.21 -1.40
C VAL A 22 -16.00 10.79 -1.77
N ASN A 23 -16.81 11.73 -2.27
CA ASN A 23 -18.18 11.46 -2.67
C ASN A 23 -18.26 10.52 -3.88
N CYS A 24 -17.36 10.66 -4.86
CA CYS A 24 -17.27 9.75 -6.00
C CYS A 24 -16.72 8.39 -5.56
N LEU A 25 -15.69 8.36 -4.73
CA LEU A 25 -15.10 7.11 -4.21
C LEU A 25 -16.10 6.20 -3.49
N ARG A 26 -17.10 6.78 -2.81
CA ARG A 26 -18.12 6.03 -2.09
C ARG A 26 -19.26 5.48 -2.97
N LYS A 27 -19.38 5.95 -4.22
CA LYS A 27 -20.59 5.72 -5.04
C LYS A 27 -20.31 5.12 -6.40
N ASP A 28 -19.09 5.25 -6.92
CA ASP A 28 -18.76 4.91 -8.29
C ASP A 28 -17.43 4.14 -8.36
N ASP A 29 -17.49 2.89 -8.83
CA ASP A 29 -16.32 2.04 -9.05
C ASP A 29 -15.31 2.64 -10.04
N GLN A 30 -15.75 3.54 -10.93
CA GLN A 30 -14.83 4.29 -11.79
C GLN A 30 -13.91 5.20 -10.99
N ALA A 31 -14.38 5.75 -9.87
CA ALA A 31 -13.55 6.56 -8.98
C ALA A 31 -12.42 5.72 -8.38
N LEU A 32 -12.73 4.48 -8.00
CA LEU A 32 -11.74 3.54 -7.50
C LEU A 32 -10.71 3.21 -8.59
N LYS A 33 -11.14 2.96 -9.84
CA LYS A 33 -10.23 2.70 -10.96
C LYS A 33 -9.25 3.86 -11.17
N ILE A 34 -9.74 5.11 -11.20
CA ILE A 34 -8.90 6.30 -11.36
C ILE A 34 -7.92 6.44 -10.19
N ALA A 35 -8.39 6.25 -8.95
CA ALA A 35 -7.54 6.32 -7.77
C ALA A 35 -6.41 5.28 -7.82
N MET A 36 -6.74 4.05 -8.21
CA MET A 36 -5.80 2.92 -8.26
C MET A 36 -4.68 3.10 -9.30
N GLU A 37 -4.87 3.91 -10.35
CA GLU A 37 -3.81 4.19 -11.33
C GLU A 37 -2.53 4.71 -10.69
N SER A 38 -2.67 5.59 -9.68
CA SER A 38 -1.53 6.15 -8.96
C SER A 38 -0.76 5.08 -8.17
N HIS A 39 -1.49 4.15 -7.55
CA HIS A 39 -0.91 3.02 -6.82
C HIS A 39 -0.16 2.08 -7.76
N PHE A 40 -0.76 1.73 -8.91
CA PHE A 40 -0.12 0.84 -9.88
C PHE A 40 1.17 1.47 -10.44
N LYS A 41 1.11 2.72 -10.89
CA LYS A 41 2.28 3.45 -11.42
C LYS A 41 3.42 3.50 -10.42
N TRP A 42 3.13 3.79 -9.14
CA TRP A 42 4.16 3.88 -8.12
C TRP A 42 4.80 2.52 -7.84
N ARG A 43 4.00 1.46 -7.77
CA ARG A 43 4.52 0.10 -7.51
C ARG A 43 5.36 -0.40 -8.66
N GLU A 44 4.93 -0.21 -9.90
CA GLU A 44 5.70 -0.53 -11.10
C GLU A 44 7.04 0.21 -11.14
N LEU A 45 7.05 1.50 -10.78
CA LEU A 45 8.26 2.33 -10.76
C LEU A 45 9.37 1.76 -9.87
N ILE A 46 9.00 1.10 -8.76
CA ILE A 46 9.95 0.49 -7.83
C ILE A 46 10.08 -1.03 -8.00
N GLY A 47 9.55 -1.58 -9.10
CA GLY A 47 9.66 -3.00 -9.45
C GLY A 47 8.83 -3.93 -8.56
N LEU A 48 7.74 -3.42 -7.95
CA LEU A 48 6.81 -4.22 -7.17
C LEU A 48 5.56 -4.62 -7.98
N PRO A 49 4.95 -5.78 -7.67
CA PRO A 49 3.72 -6.21 -8.36
C PRO A 49 2.59 -5.20 -8.16
N PRO A 50 1.86 -4.77 -9.22
CA PRO A 50 0.78 -3.77 -9.09
C PRO A 50 -0.38 -4.27 -8.20
N GLU A 51 -0.62 -5.58 -8.22
CA GLU A 51 -1.63 -6.27 -7.41
C GLU A 51 -1.02 -7.46 -6.66
N PRO A 52 -1.67 -7.97 -5.59
CA PRO A 52 -1.23 -9.19 -4.94
C PRO A 52 -1.13 -10.34 -5.94
N PRO A 53 0.04 -11.00 -6.08
CA PRO A 53 0.19 -12.12 -7.01
C PRO A 53 -0.77 -13.28 -6.67
N LYS A 54 -1.49 -13.79 -7.68
CA LYS A 54 -2.48 -14.88 -7.54
C LYS A 54 -2.17 -16.12 -8.40
N ASP A 55 -1.24 -16.03 -9.34
CA ASP A 55 -0.96 -17.08 -10.33
C ASP A 55 0.44 -17.69 -10.18
N GLY A 56 0.98 -17.65 -8.97
CA GLY A 56 2.26 -18.27 -8.63
C GLY A 56 2.14 -19.70 -8.10
N GLU A 57 3.29 -20.38 -8.04
CA GLU A 57 3.40 -21.76 -7.58
C GLU A 57 3.47 -21.89 -6.04
N LEU A 58 3.95 -20.87 -5.33
CA LEU A 58 4.07 -20.89 -3.87
C LEU A 58 3.14 -19.88 -3.19
N GLN A 59 2.35 -20.35 -2.24
CA GLN A 59 1.49 -19.50 -1.42
C GLN A 59 2.22 -19.04 -0.15
N CYS A 60 2.32 -17.73 0.05
CA CYS A 60 2.74 -17.13 1.32
C CYS A 60 1.52 -16.86 2.21
N LYS A 61 1.53 -17.30 3.47
CA LYS A 61 0.38 -17.19 4.40
C LYS A 61 0.62 -16.23 5.58
N ILE A 62 1.61 -15.33 5.46
CA ILE A 62 2.02 -14.45 6.57
C ILE A 62 1.01 -13.32 6.81
N CYS A 63 0.29 -12.86 5.78
CA CYS A 63 -0.71 -11.81 5.90
C CYS A 63 -1.95 -12.10 5.04
N VAL A 64 -2.98 -11.26 5.18
CA VAL A 64 -4.28 -11.40 4.51
C VAL A 64 -4.24 -11.47 2.99
N ASN A 65 -3.17 -10.95 2.35
CA ASN A 65 -3.04 -10.99 0.90
C ASN A 65 -2.82 -12.41 0.35
N GLU A 66 -2.35 -13.34 1.19
CA GLU A 66 -2.10 -14.74 0.85
C GLU A 66 -1.48 -14.97 -0.54
N CYS A 67 -0.46 -14.18 -0.90
CA CYS A 67 0.06 -14.13 -2.27
C CYS A 67 0.49 -15.51 -2.77
N LYS A 68 0.07 -15.86 -3.99
CA LYS A 68 0.63 -16.96 -4.78
C LYS A 68 1.73 -16.40 -5.67
N ILE A 69 2.98 -16.59 -5.25
CA ILE A 69 4.17 -15.88 -5.76
C ILE A 69 4.82 -16.71 -6.88
N PRO A 70 4.93 -16.17 -8.12
CA PRO A 70 5.62 -16.83 -9.23
C PRO A 70 7.10 -17.06 -8.92
N ARG A 71 7.71 -18.03 -9.61
CA ARG A 71 9.13 -18.30 -9.45
C ARG A 71 9.97 -17.06 -9.77
N ASN A 72 11.03 -16.85 -8.99
CA ASN A 72 11.98 -15.74 -9.13
C ASN A 72 11.31 -14.36 -9.08
N SER A 73 10.22 -14.24 -8.32
CA SER A 73 9.43 -13.01 -8.20
C SER A 73 9.15 -12.65 -6.74
N PRO A 74 8.91 -11.37 -6.44
CA PRO A 74 8.47 -10.92 -5.12
C PRO A 74 6.97 -11.16 -4.90
N GLY A 75 6.60 -11.31 -3.63
CA GLY A 75 5.21 -11.11 -3.19
C GLY A 75 4.83 -9.63 -3.16
N TYR A 76 3.56 -9.35 -2.84
CA TYR A 76 3.06 -7.97 -2.86
C TYR A 76 3.82 -7.01 -1.93
N CYS A 77 4.32 -7.49 -0.79
CA CYS A 77 5.07 -6.66 0.15
C CYS A 77 6.49 -6.31 -0.32
N GLY A 78 7.04 -7.00 -1.33
CA GLY A 78 8.46 -6.87 -1.72
C GLY A 78 9.46 -7.51 -0.76
N ILE A 79 9.03 -7.92 0.43
CA ILE A 79 9.88 -8.54 1.46
C ILE A 79 10.01 -10.05 1.26
N ILE A 80 8.92 -10.74 0.94
CA ILE A 80 8.91 -12.19 0.69
C ILE A 80 9.11 -12.43 -0.80
N TRP A 81 9.99 -13.36 -1.14
CA TRP A 81 10.36 -13.74 -2.50
C TRP A 81 10.22 -15.24 -2.67
N ASN A 82 9.73 -15.68 -3.83
CA ASN A 82 9.95 -17.04 -4.29
C ASN A 82 11.28 -17.06 -5.06
N LYS A 83 12.35 -17.49 -4.40
CA LYS A 83 13.67 -17.63 -5.00
C LYS A 83 13.92 -19.10 -5.27
N ASP A 84 14.04 -19.47 -6.55
CA ASP A 84 14.31 -20.83 -6.99
C ASP A 84 13.31 -21.90 -6.46
N GLY A 85 12.03 -21.54 -6.34
CA GLY A 85 11.00 -22.45 -5.85
C GLY A 85 10.97 -22.59 -4.33
N ARG A 86 11.51 -21.61 -3.60
CA ARG A 86 11.45 -21.53 -2.13
C ARG A 86 11.10 -20.13 -1.67
N LEU A 87 10.19 -20.02 -0.71
CA LEU A 87 9.92 -18.74 -0.06
C LEU A 87 11.09 -18.36 0.85
N THR A 88 11.58 -17.14 0.67
CA THR A 88 12.61 -16.53 1.51
C THR A 88 12.33 -15.03 1.65
N THR A 89 13.01 -14.37 2.56
CA THR A 89 12.98 -12.91 2.70
C THR A 89 13.96 -12.27 1.72
N ILE A 90 13.86 -10.96 1.52
CA ILE A 90 14.82 -10.17 0.73
C ILE A 90 16.26 -10.23 1.31
N THR A 91 16.40 -10.57 2.60
CA THR A 91 17.68 -10.79 3.28
C THR A 91 18.21 -12.23 3.13
N GLY A 92 17.46 -13.12 2.47
CA GLY A 92 17.80 -14.51 2.22
C GLY A 92 17.57 -15.45 3.41
N THR A 93 17.16 -14.94 4.57
CA THR A 93 16.85 -15.72 5.79
C THR A 93 15.88 -14.96 6.68
N PHE A 94 15.06 -15.71 7.43
CA PHE A 94 14.16 -15.15 8.44
C PHE A 94 14.88 -14.65 9.70
N ASP A 95 16.14 -15.03 9.91
CA ASP A 95 16.95 -14.59 11.06
C ASP A 95 17.58 -13.19 10.89
N LYS A 96 17.31 -12.52 9.75
CA LYS A 96 17.82 -11.18 9.43
C LYS A 96 16.69 -10.23 9.09
N ALA A 97 16.61 -9.12 9.83
CA ALA A 97 15.68 -8.04 9.54
C ALA A 97 16.31 -6.99 8.61
N TYR A 98 15.56 -6.54 7.59
CA TYR A 98 15.90 -5.38 6.77
C TYR A 98 15.21 -4.16 7.37
N LEU A 99 15.98 -3.27 7.99
CA LEU A 99 15.45 -2.17 8.78
C LEU A 99 16.05 -0.83 8.33
N HIS A 100 15.24 0.21 8.41
CA HIS A 100 15.67 1.59 8.38
C HIS A 100 15.08 2.27 9.60
N TRP A 101 15.90 3.00 10.36
CA TRP A 101 15.45 3.74 11.53
C TRP A 101 15.61 5.24 11.30
N TYR A 102 14.72 6.01 11.90
CA TYR A 102 14.78 7.47 11.92
C TYR A 102 14.29 7.94 13.28
N LEU A 103 14.69 9.15 13.69
CA LEU A 103 14.10 9.79 14.86
C LEU A 103 12.71 10.29 14.45
N ASP A 104 11.65 9.64 14.95
CA ASP A 104 10.29 10.14 14.82
C ASP A 104 10.09 11.26 15.85
N PRO A 105 9.85 12.51 15.44
CA PRO A 105 9.54 13.58 16.39
C PRO A 105 8.16 13.39 17.04
N HIS A 106 7.31 12.50 16.52
CA HIS A 106 6.09 12.11 17.20
C HIS A 106 6.42 11.11 18.31
N PRO A 107 5.89 11.32 19.53
CA PRO A 107 6.22 10.49 20.69
C PRO A 107 5.82 9.01 20.52
N THR A 108 4.88 8.70 19.61
CA THR A 108 4.53 7.34 19.22
C THR A 108 3.96 7.33 17.79
N ASN A 109 4.30 6.33 16.99
CA ASN A 109 3.50 5.93 15.83
C ASN A 109 2.03 5.80 16.28
N CYS A 110 1.08 6.34 15.51
CA CYS A 110 -0.33 6.32 15.86
C CYS A 110 -0.80 4.87 16.08
N VAL A 111 -0.93 4.47 17.34
CA VAL A 111 -1.60 3.23 17.72
C VAL A 111 -3.06 3.65 17.80
N ALA A 112 -3.90 3.17 16.89
CA ALA A 112 -5.35 3.44 16.88
C ALA A 112 -6.07 2.74 18.06
N GLU A 113 -5.54 2.93 19.26
CA GLU A 113 -5.99 2.39 20.54
C GLU A 113 -6.68 3.50 21.35
N PRO A 114 -7.61 3.16 22.27
CA PRO A 114 -8.39 4.11 23.06
C PRO A 114 -7.57 5.07 23.93
N VAL A 115 -6.29 4.77 24.15
CA VAL A 115 -5.36 5.60 24.93
C VAL A 115 -4.72 6.72 24.09
N CYS A 116 -4.90 6.71 22.77
CA CYS A 116 -4.32 7.71 21.88
C CYS A 116 -5.17 8.98 21.86
N PRO A 117 -4.66 10.13 22.35
CA PRO A 117 -5.40 11.39 22.34
C PRO A 117 -5.63 11.93 20.91
N GLU A 118 -4.91 11.41 19.91
CA GLU A 118 -5.02 11.83 18.51
C GLU A 118 -6.41 11.57 17.91
N ARG A 119 -7.22 10.69 18.52
CA ARG A 119 -8.66 10.57 18.20
C ARG A 119 -9.39 11.92 18.19
N GLU A 120 -8.98 12.84 19.07
CA GLU A 120 -9.65 14.12 19.31
C GLU A 120 -8.86 15.32 18.73
N HIS A 121 -7.67 15.07 18.17
CA HIS A 121 -6.88 16.06 17.45
C HIS A 121 -6.80 15.69 15.97
N TYR A 122 -7.45 16.50 15.13
CA TYR A 122 -7.15 16.54 13.71
C TYR A 122 -5.91 17.41 13.61
N GLY A 123 -4.72 16.82 13.42
CA GLY A 123 -3.45 17.55 13.37
C GLY A 123 -3.58 18.93 12.71
N PHE A 124 -3.04 19.94 13.42
CA PHE A 124 -3.28 21.41 13.45
C PHE A 124 -4.21 21.87 14.60
#